data_AF-A0A352DMX0-F1
#
_entry.id   AF-A0A352DMX0-F1
#
_cell.length_a   1.000
_cell.length_b   1.000
_cell.length_c   1.000
_cell.angle_alpha   90.00
_cell.angle_beta   90.00
_cell.angle_gamma   90.00
#
_symmetry.space_group_name_H-M   'P 1'
#
loop_
_entity.id
_entity.type
_entity.pdbx_description
1 polymer ?
#
loop_
_entity_poly.entity_id
_entity_poly.type
_entity_poly.pdbx_seq_one_letter_code
_entity_poly.pdbx_strand_id
1 'polypeptide(L)'
;MDEQLKDLLNNFQHFFMPKALFNENQDLIAELSESSDLIYVLFNDICVQIERDNPFEEEEFFVKKYQMANDCMVFHLGFPKPEEPPLCWWMYLFFDRKGGSRNCYGVERTDPPESGDPGREYGKLVCLDKNDKRIKLGIFPVDRPYEPLEAAFDHYTASLEEAAKK
;
A
#
# COMPACT_ATOMS: atom_id res chain seq x y z
N MET A 1 -2.05 11.29 17.27
CA MET A 1 -3.16 10.32 17.08
C MET A 1 -3.43 9.51 18.35
N ASP A 2 -4.68 9.14 18.67
CA ASP A 2 -4.98 8.20 19.77
C ASP A 2 -4.80 6.73 19.34
N GLU A 3 -4.56 5.85 20.32
CA GLU A 3 -4.25 4.43 20.07
C GLU A 3 -5.37 3.69 19.32
N GLN A 4 -6.64 4.03 19.55
CA GLN A 4 -7.75 3.37 18.85
C GLN A 4 -7.75 3.72 17.37
N LEU A 5 -7.54 4.99 17.02
CA LEU A 5 -7.44 5.41 15.62
C LEU A 5 -6.19 4.82 14.94
N LYS A 6 -5.08 4.75 15.66
CA LYS A 6 -3.86 4.10 15.19
C LYS A 6 -4.09 2.63 14.89
N ASP A 7 -4.71 1.89 15.81
CA ASP A 7 -5.03 0.48 15.62
C ASP A 7 -5.98 0.30 14.44
N LEU A 8 -6.95 1.20 14.28
CA LEU A 8 -7.86 1.21 13.14
C LEU A 8 -7.12 1.40 11.81
N LEU A 9 -6.28 2.43 11.72
CA LEU A 9 -5.51 2.73 10.51
C LEU A 9 -4.51 1.62 10.19
N ASN A 10 -3.85 1.07 11.22
CA ASN A 10 -2.98 -0.08 11.07
C ASN A 10 -3.73 -1.32 10.55
N ASN A 11 -4.91 -1.60 11.10
CA ASN A 11 -5.76 -2.70 10.65
C ASN A 11 -6.24 -2.50 9.20
N PHE A 12 -6.62 -1.28 8.86
CA PHE A 12 -7.03 -0.91 7.50
C PHE A 12 -5.89 -1.15 6.50
N GLN A 13 -4.71 -0.60 6.76
CA GLN A 13 -3.56 -0.64 5.85
C GLN A 13 -2.94 -2.04 5.71
N HIS A 14 -2.85 -2.81 6.81
CA HIS A 14 -2.07 -4.05 6.81
C HIS A 14 -2.89 -5.33 6.73
N PHE A 15 -4.19 -5.26 6.99
CA PHE A 15 -5.04 -6.44 7.01
C PHE A 15 -6.24 -6.27 6.10
N PHE A 16 -7.08 -5.26 6.30
CA PHE A 16 -8.28 -5.07 5.49
C PHE A 16 -7.93 -4.85 4.02
N MET A 17 -7.11 -3.84 3.71
CA MET A 17 -6.78 -3.49 2.33
C MET A 17 -6.09 -4.65 1.59
N PRO A 18 -4.99 -5.26 2.09
CA PRO A 18 -4.37 -6.38 1.40
C PRO A 18 -5.35 -7.56 1.22
N LYS A 19 -6.12 -7.89 2.26
CA LYS A 19 -7.05 -9.01 2.21
C LYS A 19 -8.20 -8.77 1.23
N ALA A 20 -8.77 -7.56 1.20
CA ALA A 20 -9.78 -7.17 0.23
C ALA A 20 -9.21 -7.26 -1.19
N LEU A 21 -7.99 -6.78 -1.41
CA LEU A 21 -7.32 -6.84 -2.72
C LEU A 21 -6.99 -8.28 -3.19
N PHE A 22 -6.64 -9.18 -2.27
CA PHE A 22 -6.32 -10.56 -2.60
C PHE A 22 -7.55 -11.47 -2.72
N ASN A 23 -8.59 -11.23 -1.91
CA ASN A 23 -9.78 -12.10 -1.85
C ASN A 23 -10.95 -11.59 -2.70
N GLU A 24 -11.09 -10.27 -2.86
CA GLU A 24 -12.18 -9.72 -3.65
C GLU A 24 -11.81 -9.71 -5.14
N ASN A 25 -12.84 -9.97 -5.94
CA ASN A 25 -12.77 -10.13 -7.38
C ASN A 25 -12.34 -8.82 -8.07
N GLN A 26 -12.37 -8.81 -9.41
CA GLN A 26 -12.04 -7.63 -10.23
C GLN A 26 -12.81 -6.35 -9.85
N ASP A 27 -13.86 -6.44 -9.03
CA ASP A 27 -14.74 -5.35 -8.64
C ASP A 27 -14.01 -4.24 -7.86
N LEU A 28 -13.26 -4.55 -6.80
CA LEU A 28 -12.48 -3.53 -6.07
C LEU A 28 -11.40 -2.89 -6.96
N ILE A 29 -10.79 -3.67 -7.85
CA ILE A 29 -9.81 -3.17 -8.84
C ILE A 29 -10.49 -2.25 -9.88
N ALA A 30 -11.74 -2.55 -10.24
CA ALA A 30 -12.54 -1.72 -11.14
C ALA A 30 -12.94 -0.42 -10.43
N GLU A 31 -13.42 -0.48 -9.20
CA GLU A 31 -13.77 0.70 -8.40
C GLU A 31 -12.55 1.61 -8.17
N LEU A 32 -11.39 1.04 -7.81
CA LEU A 32 -10.13 1.78 -7.71
C LEU A 32 -9.70 2.43 -9.04
N SER A 33 -10.13 1.87 -10.18
CA SER A 33 -9.87 2.47 -11.49
C SER A 33 -10.76 3.68 -11.79
N GLU A 34 -11.91 3.78 -11.13
CA GLU A 34 -12.96 4.76 -11.44
C GLU A 34 -13.04 5.89 -10.40
N SER A 35 -12.69 5.61 -9.14
CA SER A 35 -12.82 6.56 -8.03
C SER A 35 -11.49 6.82 -7.33
N SER A 36 -11.07 8.10 -7.31
CA SER A 36 -9.84 8.53 -6.62
C SER A 36 -10.01 8.66 -5.09
N ASP A 37 -11.24 8.78 -4.63
CA ASP A 37 -11.69 8.98 -3.24
C ASP A 37 -12.05 7.66 -2.53
N LEU A 38 -12.07 6.52 -3.25
CA LEU A 38 -12.55 5.24 -2.73
C LEU A 38 -11.90 4.85 -1.40
N ILE A 39 -10.59 5.07 -1.25
CA ILE A 39 -9.88 4.71 -0.02
C ILE A 39 -10.37 5.55 1.16
N TYR A 40 -10.62 6.84 0.95
CA TYR A 40 -11.20 7.71 1.97
C TYR A 40 -12.61 7.25 2.33
N VAL A 41 -13.46 6.97 1.33
CA VAL A 41 -14.84 6.48 1.54
C VAL A 41 -14.84 5.18 2.35
N LEU A 42 -14.01 4.21 1.97
CA LEU A 42 -13.89 2.93 2.70
C LEU A 42 -13.43 3.14 4.14
N PHE A 43 -12.44 4.00 4.37
CA PHE A 43 -11.98 4.29 5.72
C PHE A 43 -13.04 5.02 6.55
N ASN A 44 -13.75 5.97 5.95
CA ASN A 44 -14.85 6.69 6.56
C ASN A 44 -16.00 5.75 6.95
N ASP A 45 -16.37 4.81 6.08
CA ASP A 45 -17.41 3.83 6.35
C ASP A 45 -17.05 2.95 7.56
N ILE A 46 -15.77 2.56 7.67
CA ILE A 46 -15.31 1.82 8.85
C ILE A 46 -15.40 2.70 10.11
N CYS A 47 -15.03 3.98 10.05
CA CYS A 47 -15.16 4.92 11.16
C CYS A 47 -16.64 5.05 11.60
N VAL A 48 -17.56 5.22 10.65
CA VAL A 48 -19.01 5.31 10.91
C VAL A 48 -19.54 4.03 11.57
N GLN A 49 -19.12 2.86 11.11
CA GLN A 49 -19.54 1.57 11.69
C GLN A 49 -19.11 1.40 13.15
N ILE A 50 -18.00 2.03 13.56
CA ILE A 50 -17.53 2.01 14.95
C ILE A 50 -17.97 3.24 15.76
N GLU A 51 -18.97 3.98 15.25
CA GLU A 51 -19.52 5.20 15.87
C GLU A 51 -18.45 6.26 16.15
N ARG A 52 -17.52 6.42 15.20
CA ARG A 52 -16.40 7.36 15.30
C ARG A 52 -16.37 8.30 14.10
N ASP A 53 -16.05 9.56 14.35
CA ASP A 53 -15.77 10.52 13.28
C ASP A 53 -14.44 10.19 12.60
N ASN A 54 -14.42 10.23 11.27
CA ASN A 54 -13.18 10.18 10.51
C ASN A 54 -12.42 11.51 10.69
N PRO A 55 -11.21 11.51 11.26
CA PRO A 55 -10.49 12.74 11.57
C PRO A 55 -9.59 13.23 10.44
N PHE A 56 -9.56 12.51 9.32
CA PHE A 56 -8.73 12.83 8.17
C PHE A 56 -9.56 13.51 7.09
N GLU A 57 -8.90 14.35 6.31
CA GLU A 57 -9.51 14.95 5.12
C GLU A 57 -9.37 14.01 3.91
N GLU A 58 -10.25 14.15 2.91
CA GLU A 58 -10.24 13.31 1.71
C GLU A 58 -8.89 13.38 0.97
N GLU A 59 -8.29 14.57 0.91
CA GLU A 59 -7.03 14.83 0.19
C GLU A 59 -5.80 14.16 0.82
N GLU A 60 -5.93 13.67 2.06
CA GLU A 60 -4.88 12.89 2.72
C GLU A 60 -4.81 11.45 2.18
N PHE A 61 -5.85 11.02 1.44
CA PHE A 61 -5.88 9.78 0.71
C PHE A 61 -5.75 10.06 -0.79
N PHE A 62 -5.15 9.14 -1.52
CA PHE A 62 -5.16 9.22 -2.98
C PHE A 62 -5.08 7.85 -3.63
N VAL A 63 -5.57 7.77 -4.86
CA VAL A 63 -5.34 6.63 -5.75
C VAL A 63 -4.72 7.13 -7.04
N LYS A 64 -3.57 6.57 -7.42
CA LYS A 64 -2.93 6.81 -8.71
C LYS A 64 -2.76 5.50 -9.43
N LYS A 65 -3.08 5.49 -10.73
CA LYS A 65 -2.96 4.31 -11.59
C LYS A 65 -1.79 4.50 -12.55
N TYR A 66 -0.93 3.50 -12.61
CA TYR A 66 0.18 3.43 -13.57
C TYR A 66 0.05 2.19 -14.43
N GLN A 67 0.42 2.33 -15.69
CA GLN A 67 0.68 1.20 -16.56
C GLN A 67 2.19 1.01 -16.64
N MET A 68 2.66 -0.15 -16.21
CA MET A 68 4.06 -0.55 -16.24
C MET A 68 4.33 -1.42 -17.47
N ALA A 69 5.60 -1.78 -17.68
CA ALA A 69 5.98 -2.74 -18.72
C ALA A 69 5.32 -4.11 -18.51
N ASN A 70 5.31 -4.94 -19.55
CA ASN A 70 4.80 -6.33 -19.52
C ASN A 70 3.31 -6.47 -19.15
N ASP A 71 2.47 -5.52 -19.59
CA ASP A 71 1.03 -5.49 -19.27
C ASP A 71 0.73 -5.51 -17.75
N CYS A 72 1.67 -5.02 -16.93
CA CYS A 72 1.48 -4.88 -15.51
C CYS A 72 0.81 -3.54 -15.19
N MET A 73 -0.21 -3.59 -14.35
CA MET A 73 -0.91 -2.41 -13.84
C MET A 73 -0.56 -2.23 -12.38
N VAL A 74 -0.44 -0.96 -11.96
CA VAL A 74 -0.14 -0.60 -10.58
C VAL A 74 -1.13 0.43 -10.07
N PHE A 75 -1.69 0.19 -8.89
CA PHE A 75 -2.26 1.26 -8.08
C PHE A 75 -1.28 1.70 -7.00
N HIS A 76 -1.14 3.00 -6.85
CA HIS A 76 -0.44 3.65 -5.75
C HIS A 76 -1.48 4.35 -4.89
N LEU A 77 -1.65 3.81 -3.69
CA LEU A 77 -2.63 4.23 -2.70
C LEU A 77 -1.94 5.05 -1.62
N GLY A 78 -2.28 6.32 -1.47
CA GLY A 78 -1.78 7.18 -0.41
C GLY A 78 -2.63 7.13 0.84
N PHE A 79 -1.99 7.32 1.98
CA PHE A 79 -2.64 7.43 3.28
C PHE A 79 -2.19 8.72 4.00
N PRO A 80 -2.94 9.14 5.05
CA PRO A 80 -2.52 10.20 5.93
C PRO A 80 -1.10 9.97 6.46
N LYS A 81 -0.39 11.08 6.66
CA LYS A 81 1.01 11.06 7.10
C LYS A 81 1.16 10.20 8.36
N PRO A 82 1.96 9.12 8.34
CA PRO A 82 2.10 8.23 9.48
C PRO A 82 2.85 8.93 10.62
N GLU A 83 2.27 8.99 11.81
CA GLU A 83 2.94 9.52 13.01
C GLU A 83 3.98 8.55 13.59
N GLU A 84 3.84 7.25 13.35
CA GLU A 84 4.71 6.21 13.90
C GLU A 84 4.70 4.92 13.06
N PRO A 85 5.74 4.07 13.18
CA PRO A 85 5.72 2.72 12.65
C PRO A 85 4.65 1.83 13.33
N PRO A 86 4.03 0.86 12.64
CA PRO A 86 4.29 0.47 11.25
C PRO A 86 3.35 1.15 10.24
N LEU A 87 2.76 2.32 10.53
CA LEU A 87 1.80 2.95 9.63
C LEU A 87 2.42 3.29 8.28
N CYS A 88 1.65 3.10 7.21
CA CYS A 88 2.09 3.30 5.84
C CYS A 88 1.96 4.75 5.40
N TRP A 89 2.98 5.23 4.66
CA TRP A 89 2.87 6.42 3.82
C TRP A 89 1.97 6.16 2.62
N TRP A 90 2.16 5.00 1.98
CA TRP A 90 1.39 4.55 0.85
C TRP A 90 1.56 3.05 0.63
N MET A 91 0.77 2.50 -0.29
CA MET A 91 0.83 1.12 -0.74
C MET A 91 0.86 1.04 -2.27
N TYR A 92 1.49 -0.02 -2.78
CA TYR A 92 1.48 -0.40 -4.19
C TYR A 92 0.76 -1.72 -4.38
N LEU A 93 -0.24 -1.74 -5.26
CA LEU A 93 -0.89 -2.96 -5.71
C LEU A 93 -0.47 -3.24 -7.15
N PHE A 94 0.23 -4.35 -7.35
CA PHE A 94 0.60 -4.85 -8.67
C PHE A 94 -0.35 -5.94 -9.10
N PHE A 95 -0.81 -5.88 -10.34
CA PHE A 95 -1.61 -6.93 -10.95
C PHE A 95 -1.28 -7.07 -12.43
N ASP A 96 -1.34 -8.30 -12.93
CA ASP A 96 -1.28 -8.53 -14.36
C ASP A 96 -2.62 -8.15 -15.01
N ARG A 97 -2.61 -7.80 -16.29
CA ARG A 97 -3.85 -7.44 -17.03
C ARG A 97 -4.90 -8.56 -17.06
N LYS A 98 -4.49 -9.81 -16.79
CA LYS A 98 -5.39 -10.97 -16.67
C LYS A 98 -5.97 -11.14 -15.26
N GLY A 99 -5.52 -10.35 -14.28
CA GLY A 99 -5.96 -10.36 -12.89
C GLY A 99 -5.58 -11.62 -12.11
N GLY A 100 -4.71 -12.47 -12.67
CA GLY A 100 -4.31 -13.77 -12.14
C GLY A 100 -3.12 -13.71 -11.17
N SER A 101 -2.26 -12.69 -11.29
CA SER A 101 -1.14 -12.50 -10.35
C SER A 101 -1.22 -11.15 -9.69
N ARG A 102 -1.29 -11.12 -8.35
CA ARG A 102 -1.43 -9.89 -7.55
C ARG A 102 -0.40 -9.90 -6.43
N ASN A 103 0.30 -8.78 -6.22
CA ASN A 103 1.15 -8.56 -5.05
C ASN A 103 0.83 -7.17 -4.45
N CYS A 104 0.92 -7.09 -3.14
CA CYS A 104 0.69 -5.86 -2.38
C CYS A 104 1.98 -5.48 -1.66
N TYR A 105 2.31 -4.18 -1.66
CA TYR A 105 3.51 -3.66 -1.01
C TYR A 105 3.17 -2.42 -0.19
N GLY A 106 3.61 -2.37 1.07
CA GLY A 106 3.47 -1.21 1.94
C GLY A 106 4.79 -0.46 2.08
N VAL A 107 4.72 0.87 2.11
CA VAL A 107 5.85 1.72 2.51
C VAL A 107 5.58 2.24 3.91
N GLU A 108 6.02 1.48 4.91
CA GLU A 108 5.81 1.78 6.33
C GLU A 108 6.78 2.87 6.80
N ARG A 109 6.32 3.78 7.65
CA ARG A 109 7.24 4.67 8.37
C ARG A 109 8.31 3.86 9.10
N THR A 110 9.55 4.32 8.99
CA THR A 110 10.68 3.74 9.69
C THR A 110 11.65 4.85 10.08
N ASP A 111 12.50 4.57 11.07
CA ASP A 111 13.64 5.43 11.35
C ASP A 111 14.62 5.44 10.16
N PRO A 112 15.36 6.55 9.97
CA PRO A 112 16.40 6.62 8.96
C PRO A 112 17.43 5.51 9.15
N PRO A 113 18.01 4.98 8.04
CA PRO A 113 19.15 4.08 8.14
C PRO A 113 20.36 4.81 8.73
N GLU A 114 21.36 4.10 9.24
CA GLU A 114 22.58 4.71 9.82
C GLU A 114 23.32 5.64 8.85
N SER A 115 23.23 5.38 7.54
CA SER A 115 23.80 6.20 6.47
C SER A 115 22.84 7.26 5.92
N GLY A 116 21.64 7.38 6.50
CA GLY A 116 20.58 8.27 6.06
C GLY A 116 20.77 9.71 6.50
N ASP A 117 20.07 10.61 5.84
CA ASP A 117 19.99 12.02 6.23
C ASP A 117 19.01 12.16 7.42
N PRO A 118 19.47 12.59 8.60
CA PRO A 118 18.61 12.68 9.79
C PRO A 118 17.47 13.71 9.65
N GLY A 119 17.53 14.63 8.68
CA GLY A 119 16.45 15.58 8.41
C GLY A 119 15.37 15.04 7.45
N ARG A 120 15.53 13.81 6.96
CA ARG A 120 14.70 13.23 5.90
C ARG A 120 13.82 12.11 6.43
N GLU A 121 12.63 12.01 5.87
CA GLU A 121 11.67 10.96 6.21
C GLU A 121 11.91 9.70 5.38
N TYR A 122 11.78 8.54 6.03
CA TYR A 122 12.07 7.25 5.43
C TYR A 122 10.90 6.28 5.56
N GLY A 123 10.80 5.43 4.52
CA GLY A 123 9.84 4.36 4.42
C GLY A 123 10.54 3.02 4.24
N LYS A 124 10.11 2.00 4.99
CA LYS A 124 10.52 0.60 4.82
C LYS A 124 9.53 -0.06 3.87
N LEU A 125 10.02 -0.46 2.69
CA LEU A 125 9.22 -1.22 1.73
C LEU A 125 9.07 -2.66 2.21
N VAL A 126 7.83 -3.11 2.32
CA VAL A 126 7.48 -4.50 2.63
C VAL A 126 6.58 -5.08 1.55
N CYS A 127 6.83 -6.32 1.15
CA CYS A 127 5.84 -7.13 0.46
C CYS A 127 4.88 -7.71 1.50
N LEU A 128 3.57 -7.52 1.28
CA LEU A 128 2.48 -8.14 2.03
C LEU A 128 1.98 -9.30 1.18
N ASP A 129 2.43 -10.52 1.47
CA ASP A 129 1.97 -11.68 0.70
C ASP A 129 0.55 -12.11 1.11
N LYS A 130 -0.07 -12.95 0.28
CA LYS A 130 -1.44 -13.48 0.51
C LYS A 130 -1.60 -14.36 1.76
N ASN A 131 -0.51 -14.71 2.45
CA ASN A 131 -0.49 -15.52 3.67
C ASN A 131 -0.04 -14.68 4.88
N ASP A 132 -0.17 -13.36 4.81
CA ASP A 132 0.25 -12.39 5.84
C ASP A 132 1.77 -12.42 6.14
N LYS A 133 2.59 -13.00 5.26
CA LYS A 133 4.05 -12.96 5.39
C LYS A 133 4.55 -11.60 4.89
N ARG A 134 5.43 -11.00 5.69
CA ARG A 134 6.07 -9.72 5.40
C ARG A 134 7.52 -9.94 4.97
N ILE A 135 7.89 -9.46 3.79
CA ILE A 135 9.26 -9.50 3.28
C ILE A 135 9.78 -8.07 3.16
N LYS A 136 10.83 -7.71 3.92
CA LYS A 136 11.49 -6.41 3.81
C LYS A 136 12.31 -6.35 2.53
N LEU A 137 12.04 -5.35 1.70
CA LEU A 137 12.71 -5.16 0.40
C LEU A 137 13.72 -4.02 0.41
N GLY A 138 13.56 -3.04 1.31
CA GLY A 138 14.51 -1.93 1.43
C GLY A 138 14.01 -0.82 2.35
N ILE A 139 14.83 0.21 2.49
CA ILE A 139 14.48 1.48 3.14
C ILE A 139 14.77 2.58 2.14
N PHE A 140 13.78 3.45 1.91
CA PHE A 140 13.79 4.47 0.86
C PHE A 140 13.37 5.82 1.43
N PRO A 141 13.91 6.93 0.93
CA PRO A 141 13.39 8.25 1.25
C PRO A 141 11.97 8.45 0.69
N VAL A 142 11.06 9.02 1.47
CA VAL A 142 9.65 9.17 1.05
C VAL A 142 9.39 10.31 0.07
N ASP A 143 10.31 11.24 -0.07
CA ASP A 143 10.29 12.25 -1.14
C ASP A 143 10.74 11.68 -2.50
N ARG A 144 11.07 10.38 -2.58
CA ARG A 144 11.42 9.67 -3.81
C ARG A 144 10.51 8.45 -4.01
N PRO A 145 9.23 8.65 -4.35
CA PRO A 145 8.26 7.55 -4.47
C PRO A 145 8.58 6.55 -5.59
N TYR A 146 9.39 6.93 -6.58
CA TYR A 146 9.78 6.04 -7.68
C TYR A 146 10.76 4.93 -7.26
N GLU A 147 11.70 5.21 -6.35
CA GLU A 147 12.68 4.20 -5.90
C GLU A 147 12.00 2.96 -5.24
N PRO A 148 11.09 3.11 -4.26
CA PRO A 148 10.37 1.96 -3.71
C PRO A 148 9.39 1.33 -4.71
N LEU A 149 8.89 2.09 -5.69
CA LEU A 149 8.03 1.52 -6.75
C LEU A 149 8.83 0.60 -7.67
N GLU A 150 10.02 1.00 -8.10
CA GLU A 150 10.94 0.19 -8.91
C GLU A 150 11.35 -1.09 -8.16
N ALA A 151 11.75 -0.96 -6.89
CA ALA A 151 12.09 -2.12 -6.07
C ALA A 151 10.91 -3.10 -5.88
N ALA A 152 9.68 -2.58 -5.73
CA ALA A 152 8.48 -3.41 -5.67
C ALA A 152 8.19 -4.11 -7.01
N PHE A 153 8.44 -3.44 -8.15
CA PHE A 153 8.27 -4.01 -9.48
C PHE A 153 9.30 -5.10 -9.78
N ASP A 154 10.57 -4.89 -9.41
CA ASP A 154 11.63 -5.90 -9.55
C ASP A 154 11.30 -7.16 -8.74
N HIS A 155 10.83 -6.98 -7.49
CA HIS A 155 10.38 -8.11 -6.68
C HIS A 155 9.15 -8.80 -7.27
N TYR A 156 8.18 -8.04 -7.79
CA TYR A 156 6.99 -8.58 -8.44
C TYR A 156 7.37 -9.43 -9.66
N THR A 157 8.18 -8.91 -10.56
CA THR A 157 8.59 -9.61 -11.79
C THR A 157 9.38 -10.88 -11.48
N ALA A 158 10.32 -10.83 -10.53
CA ALA A 158 11.04 -12.02 -10.06
C ALA A 158 10.09 -13.11 -9.51
N SER A 159 9.04 -12.71 -8.79
CA SER A 159 8.04 -13.65 -8.25
C SER A 159 7.22 -14.34 -9.36
N LEU A 160 6.92 -13.63 -10.45
CA LEU A 160 6.23 -14.19 -11.62
C LEU A 160 7.13 -15.21 -12.35
N GLU A 161 8.40 -14.90 -12.52
CA GLU A 161 9.37 -15.80 -13.16
C GLU A 161 9.58 -17.09 -12.37
N GLU A 162 9.59 -17.00 -11.03
CA GLU A 162 9.67 -18.18 -10.18
C GLU A 162 8.40 -19.04 -10.29
N ALA A 163 7.22 -18.42 -10.34
CA ALA A 163 5.95 -19.13 -10.51
C ALA A 163 5.85 -19.84 -11.86
N ALA A 164 6.37 -19.25 -12.94
CA ALA A 164 6.35 -19.85 -14.28
C ALA A 164 7.30 -21.06 -14.44
N LYS A 165 8.25 -21.26 -13.51
CA LYS A 165 9.17 -22.41 -13.49
C LYS A 165 8.61 -23.64 -12.78
N LYS A 166 7.47 -23.51 -12.09
CA LYS A 166 6.79 -24.59 -11.34
C LYS A 166 5.68 -25.21 -12.17
#